data_AF-A0A1Q9NU17-F1
#
_entry.id   AF-A0A1Q9NU17-F1
#
_cell.length_a   1.000
_cell.length_b   1.000
_cell.length_c   1.000
_cell.angle_alpha   90.00
_cell.angle_beta   90.00
_cell.angle_gamma   90.00
#
_symmetry.space_group_name_H-M   'P 1'
#
loop_
_entity.id
_entity.type
_entity.pdbx_description
1 polymer ?
#
loop_
_entity_poly.entity_id
_entity_poly.type
_entity_poly.pdbx_seq_one_letter_code
_entity_poly.pdbx_strand_id
1 'polypeptide(L)' 'MSKTDWTQKYKSKVVDASQAIKHIKRGARIFLGTGCGVPYHLVQELATNAGQMAD' A
#
# COMPACT_ATOMS: atom_id res chain seq x y z
N MET A 1 9.98 -8.01 31.07
CA MET A 1 9.96 -7.12 29.89
C MET A 1 8.60 -7.27 29.21
N SER A 2 7.67 -6.36 29.49
CA SER A 2 6.38 -6.34 28.80
C SER A 2 6.63 -5.92 27.35
N LYS A 3 6.71 -6.89 26.43
CA LYS A 3 6.67 -6.63 25.00
C LYS A 3 5.33 -5.99 24.73
N THR A 4 5.30 -4.69 24.46
CA THR A 4 4.11 -4.07 23.89
C THR A 4 3.73 -4.88 22.66
N ASP A 5 2.51 -5.42 22.64
CA ASP A 5 2.02 -6.29 21.57
C ASP A 5 1.81 -5.44 20.31
N TRP A 6 2.91 -5.17 19.60
CA TRP A 6 2.94 -4.29 18.43
C TRP A 6 1.99 -4.81 17.35
N THR A 7 1.83 -6.13 17.26
CA THR A 7 0.88 -6.80 16.38
C THR A 7 -0.54 -6.31 16.65
N GLN A 8 -0.97 -6.20 17.91
CA GLN A 8 -2.29 -5.66 18.23
C GLN A 8 -2.39 -4.17 17.94
N LYS A 9 -1.33 -3.41 18.22
CA LYS A 9 -1.28 -1.97 17.91
C LYS A 9 -1.47 -1.68 16.41
N TYR A 10 -0.93 -2.53 15.53
CA TYR A 10 -0.96 -2.32 14.08
C TYR A 10 -1.97 -3.20 13.34
N LYS A 11 -2.73 -4.03 14.04
CA LYS A 11 -3.74 -4.92 13.44
C LYS A 11 -4.73 -4.17 12.55
N SER A 12 -5.10 -2.94 12.92
CA SER A 12 -5.99 -2.08 12.13
C SER A 12 -5.37 -1.53 10.83
N LYS A 13 -4.03 -1.57 10.68
CA LYS A 13 -3.34 -1.12 9.47
C LYS A 13 -3.15 -2.22 8.44
N VAL A 14 -3.43 -3.47 8.80
CA VAL A 14 -3.35 -4.61 7.88
C VAL A 14 -4.64 -4.63 7.06
N VAL A 15 -4.52 -4.29 5.78
CA VAL A 15 -5.64 -4.20 4.84
C VAL A 15 -5.25 -4.83 3.50
N ASP A 16 -6.24 -5.18 2.70
CA ASP A 16 -6.04 -5.66 1.33
C ASP A 16 -5.42 -4.59 0.42
N ALA A 17 -4.71 -5.02 -0.62
CA ALA A 17 -4.08 -4.12 -1.59
C ALA A 17 -5.07 -3.13 -2.21
N SER A 18 -6.27 -3.61 -2.57
CA SER A 18 -7.34 -2.80 -3.16
C SER A 18 -7.85 -1.71 -2.21
N GLN A 19 -7.81 -1.93 -0.89
CA GLN A 19 -8.15 -0.91 0.10
C GLN A 19 -6.98 0.06 0.29
N ALA A 20 -5.75 -0.44 0.32
CA ALA A 20 -4.56 0.39 0.47
C ALA A 20 -4.43 1.41 -0.66
N ILE A 21 -4.61 1.01 -1.91
CA ILE A 21 -4.45 1.92 -3.07
C ILE A 21 -5.51 3.02 -3.13
N LYS A 22 -6.71 2.80 -2.57
CA LYS A 22 -7.78 3.81 -2.53
C LYS A 22 -7.43 5.05 -1.70
N HIS A 23 -6.47 4.92 -0.79
CA HIS A 23 -5.97 6.06 -0.03
C HIS A 23 -5.02 6.96 -0.84
N ILE A 24 -4.56 6.52 -2.02
CA ILE A 24 -3.71 7.32 -2.92
C ILE A 24 -4.60 8.26 -3.73
N LYS A 25 -4.30 9.56 -3.68
CA LYS A 25 -5.03 10.59 -4.42
C LYS A 25 -4.66 10.58 -5.91
N ARG A 26 -5.61 10.92 -6.78
CA ARG A 26 -5.33 11.17 -8.21
C ARG A 26 -4.30 12.28 -8.38
N GLY A 27 -3.43 12.13 -9.38
CA GLY A 27 -2.31 13.05 -9.62
C GLY A 27 -1.16 12.95 -8.60
N ALA A 28 -1.23 12.06 -7.60
CA ALA A 28 -0.13 11.88 -6.65
C ALA A 28 1.09 11.23 -7.32
N ARG A 29 2.27 11.75 -7.02
CA ARG A 29 3.55 11.14 -7.39
C ARG A 29 3.98 10.24 -6.24
N ILE A 30 4.07 8.93 -6.50
CA ILE A 30 4.45 7.93 -5.50
C ILE A 30 5.84 7.37 -5.82
N PHE A 31 6.59 7.00 -4.78
CA PHE A 31 7.88 6.33 -4.90
C PHE A 31 7.71 4.85 -4.56
N LEU A 32 8.24 3.98 -5.42
CA LEU A 32 8.31 2.54 -5.18
C LEU A 32 9.75 2.19 -4.81
N GLY A 33 9.92 1.24 -3.89
CA GLY A 33 11.25 0.75 -3.53
C GLY A 33 12.01 0.21 -4.74
N THR A 34 13.34 0.16 -4.66
CA THR A 34 14.19 -0.27 -5.78
C THR A 34 14.55 -1.76 -5.67
N GLY A 35 14.67 -2.46 -6.81
CA GLY A 35 15.07 -3.87 -6.86
C GLY A 35 14.10 -4.79 -6.11
N CYS A 36 14.61 -5.62 -5.20
CA CYS A 36 13.79 -6.53 -4.40
C CYS A 36 12.88 -5.82 -3.37
N GLY A 37 13.01 -4.50 -3.19
CA GLY A 37 12.15 -3.70 -2.33
C GLY A 37 10.85 -3.23 -2.99
N VAL A 38 10.60 -3.60 -4.25
CA VAL A 38 9.35 -3.28 -4.94
C VAL A 38 8.21 -4.14 -4.38
N PRO A 39 7.10 -3.54 -3.91
CA PRO A 39 5.96 -4.30 -3.40
C PRO A 39 5.10 -4.82 -4.56
N TYR A 40 5.43 -6.01 -5.08
CA TYR A 40 4.76 -6.60 -6.25
C TYR A 40 3.22 -6.60 -6.17
N HIS A 41 2.66 -7.04 -5.05
CA HIS A 41 1.20 -7.12 -4.86
C HIS A 41 0.51 -5.76 -4.97
N LEU A 42 1.13 -4.70 -4.44
CA LEU A 42 0.59 -3.33 -4.54
C LEU A 42 0.76 -2.77 -5.95
N VAL A 43 1.87 -3.07 -6.61
CA VAL A 43 2.13 -2.62 -7.99
C VAL A 43 1.14 -3.25 -8.98
N GLN A 44 0.82 -4.53 -8.82
CA GLN A 44 -0.20 -5.18 -9.63
C GLN A 44 -1.56 -4.50 -9.47
N GLU A 45 -1.95 -4.21 -8.24
CA GLU A 45 -3.24 -3.56 -7.97
C GLU A 45 -3.28 -2.11 -8.49
N LEU A 46 -2.17 -1.37 -8.37
CA LEU A 46 -2.01 -0.06 -8.99
C LEU A 46 -2.17 -0.13 -10.52
N ALA A 47 -1.58 -1.13 -11.18
CA ALA A 47 -1.69 -1.31 -12.62
C ALA A 47 -3.14 -1.62 -13.05
N THR A 48 -3.84 -2.48 -12.30
CA THR A 48 -5.26 -2.79 -12.54
C THR A 48 -6.14 -1.55 -12.42
N ASN A 49 -5.84 -0.64 -11.49
CA ASN A 49 -6.65 0.55 -11.21
C ASN A 49 -6.13 1.83 -11.92
N ALA A 50 -5.11 1.71 -12.77
CA ALA A 50 -4.43 2.85 -13.39
C ALA A 50 -5.38 3.81 -14.14
N GLY A 51 -6.41 3.28 -14.81
CA GLY A 51 -7.40 4.09 -15.52
C GLY A 51 -8.25 4.99 -14.61
N GLN A 52 -8.43 4.64 -13.33
CA GLN A 52 -9.16 5.45 -12.35
C GLN A 52 -8.24 6.45 -11.62
N MET A 53 -6.94 6.28 -11.75
CA MET A 53 -5.90 7.05 -11.05
C MET A 53 -5.19 8.06 -11.93
N ALA A 54 -5.27 7.90 -13.26
CA ALA A 54 -4.81 8.88 -14.23
C ALA A 54 -5.53 10.24 -14.03
N ASP A 55 -4.82 11.32 -14.33
CA ASP A 55 -5.33 12.70 -14.29
C ASP A 55 -6.49 12.87 -15.28
#